data_AF-A0AAN6LQ45-F1
#
_entry.id   AF-A0AAN6LQ45-F1
#
_cell.length_a   1.000
_cell.length_b   1.000
_cell.length_c   1.000
_cell.angle_alpha   90.00
_cell.angle_beta   90.00
_cell.angle_gamma   90.00
#
_symmetry.space_group_name_H-M   'P 1'
#
loop_
_entity.id
_entity.type
_entity.pdbx_description
1 polymer ?
#
loop_
_entity_poly.entity_id
_entity_poly.type
_entity_poly.pdbx_seq_one_letter_code
_entity_poly.pdbx_strand_id
1 'polypeptide(L)'
;MHFKSILTYTALSTLPVYTIADCTLENKGTKDNLNKFEENEWLCLKQGKGDWTFSMELSAVNFPSFDADNPFAGFVSSSGFAIYDHDCKLKGSYDPSQSNSCGVPYVIKEKFLKKTLKVTSVNFDAASGFFSFEYGDAKYTINKNHCDCVEKPDGLRARAFCKCAFPVDGHFDGKRRGIEFEA
;
A
#
# COMPACT_ATOMS: atom_id res chain seq x y z
N MET A 1 -71.61 16.97 8.60
CA MET A 1 -70.23 16.58 8.98
C MET A 1 -69.49 16.17 7.71
N HIS A 2 -68.53 16.97 7.24
CA HIS A 2 -67.76 16.67 6.02
C HIS A 2 -66.34 16.24 6.42
N PHE A 3 -65.97 14.99 6.12
CA PHE A 3 -64.61 14.47 6.24
C PHE A 3 -63.86 14.75 4.93
N LYS A 4 -62.77 15.52 5.00
CA LYS A 4 -61.82 15.69 3.88
C LYS A 4 -60.66 14.71 4.08
N SER A 5 -60.60 13.66 3.25
CA SER A 5 -59.42 12.79 3.13
C SER A 5 -58.29 13.53 2.43
N ILE A 6 -57.14 13.63 3.09
CA ILE A 6 -55.91 14.19 2.52
C ILE A 6 -55.05 13.00 2.07
N LEU A 7 -54.98 12.77 0.76
CA LEU A 7 -54.04 11.81 0.16
C LEU A 7 -52.62 12.41 0.18
N THR A 8 -51.71 11.77 0.91
CA THR A 8 -50.29 12.12 0.95
C THR A 8 -49.55 11.29 -0.09
N TYR A 9 -49.06 11.93 -1.15
CA TYR A 9 -48.15 11.31 -2.13
C TYR A 9 -46.72 11.40 -1.62
N THR A 10 -46.10 10.27 -1.30
CA THR A 10 -44.66 10.18 -1.00
C THR A 10 -43.88 10.03 -2.32
N ALA A 11 -43.18 11.09 -2.72
CA ALA A 11 -42.23 11.03 -3.83
C ALA A 11 -40.98 10.25 -3.40
N LEU A 12 -40.73 9.11 -4.04
CA LEU A 12 -39.57 8.26 -3.78
C LEU A 12 -38.39 8.77 -4.63
N SER A 13 -37.51 9.56 -4.02
CA SER A 13 -36.28 10.08 -4.65
C SER A 13 -35.26 8.95 -4.80
N THR A 14 -35.09 8.39 -6.00
CA THR A 14 -34.01 7.44 -6.28
C THR A 14 -32.69 8.20 -6.43
N LEU A 15 -31.85 8.18 -5.39
CA LEU A 15 -30.49 8.72 -5.46
C LEU A 15 -29.63 7.85 -6.39
N PRO A 16 -28.89 8.44 -7.33
CA PRO A 16 -27.94 7.71 -8.15
C PRO A 16 -26.80 7.16 -7.28
N VAL A 17 -26.64 5.85 -7.26
CA VAL A 17 -25.50 5.18 -6.62
C VAL A 17 -24.31 5.33 -7.57
N TYR A 18 -23.41 6.25 -7.26
CA TYR A 18 -22.13 6.36 -7.96
C TYR A 18 -21.24 5.19 -7.53
N THR A 19 -20.98 4.24 -8.43
CA THR A 19 -19.96 3.22 -8.20
C THR A 19 -18.60 3.87 -8.37
N ILE A 20 -17.91 4.17 -7.26
CA ILE A 20 -16.50 4.57 -7.27
C ILE A 20 -15.72 3.35 -7.79
N ALA A 21 -15.06 3.51 -8.94
CA ALA A 21 -14.22 2.46 -9.49
C ALA A 21 -12.99 2.25 -8.59
N ASP A 22 -12.66 1.00 -8.27
CA ASP A 22 -11.46 0.63 -7.52
C ASP A 22 -10.19 1.15 -8.22
N CYS A 23 -9.29 1.81 -7.49
CA CYS A 23 -8.05 2.34 -8.04
C CYS A 23 -7.01 1.27 -8.22
N THR A 24 -7.11 0.54 -9.33
CA THR A 24 -6.18 -0.55 -9.60
C THR A 24 -4.80 0.01 -9.96
N LEU A 25 -3.79 -0.37 -9.18
CA LEU A 25 -2.39 -0.03 -9.46
C LEU A 25 -1.75 -1.16 -10.27
N GLU A 26 -1.07 -0.78 -11.35
CA GLU A 26 -0.31 -1.71 -12.18
C GLU A 26 1.11 -1.88 -11.65
N ASN A 27 1.62 -3.10 -11.75
CA ASN A 27 3.03 -3.37 -11.49
C ASN A 27 3.91 -2.67 -12.53
N LYS A 28 4.81 -1.81 -12.06
CA LYS A 28 5.80 -1.11 -12.88
C LYS A 28 7.21 -1.71 -12.76
N GLY A 29 7.37 -2.79 -11.99
CA GLY A 29 8.61 -3.55 -11.95
C GLY A 29 9.02 -4.01 -13.35
N THR A 30 10.25 -3.71 -13.74
CA THR A 30 10.86 -4.15 -14.99
C THR A 30 11.50 -5.52 -14.81
N LYS A 31 11.80 -6.22 -15.90
CA LYS A 31 12.56 -7.49 -15.81
C LYS A 31 13.92 -7.31 -15.13
N ASP A 32 14.48 -6.11 -15.21
CA ASP A 32 15.80 -5.81 -14.67
C ASP A 32 15.76 -5.51 -13.17
N ASN A 33 14.64 -5.08 -12.58
CA ASN A 33 14.52 -4.84 -11.14
C ASN A 33 13.73 -5.94 -10.40
N LEU A 34 12.83 -6.65 -11.07
CA LEU A 34 12.10 -7.75 -10.46
C LEU A 34 13.05 -8.86 -10.03
N ASN A 35 12.85 -9.33 -8.81
CA ASN A 35 13.64 -10.31 -8.08
C ASN A 35 15.06 -9.85 -7.68
N LYS A 36 15.42 -8.58 -7.91
CA LYS A 36 16.64 -8.03 -7.30
C LYS A 36 16.45 -7.92 -5.79
N PHE A 37 17.56 -8.12 -5.09
CA PHE A 37 17.65 -8.01 -3.64
C PHE A 37 17.63 -6.54 -3.23
N GLU A 38 16.79 -6.21 -2.26
CA GLU A 38 16.73 -4.90 -1.62
C GLU A 38 17.62 -4.91 -0.38
N GLU A 39 18.66 -4.07 -0.41
CA GLU A 39 19.61 -3.92 0.70
C GLU A 39 19.09 -2.95 1.77
N ASN A 40 18.17 -2.06 1.41
CA ASN A 40 17.61 -1.08 2.31
C ASN A 40 16.64 -1.73 3.30
N GLU A 41 17.12 -1.91 4.54
CA GLU A 41 16.32 -2.44 5.65
C GLU A 41 15.08 -1.61 5.97
N TRP A 42 15.00 -0.34 5.54
CA TRP A 42 13.82 0.50 5.73
C TRP A 42 12.70 0.17 4.72
N LEU A 43 13.02 -0.50 3.61
CA LEU A 43 12.06 -0.95 2.61
C LEU A 43 11.66 -2.41 2.77
N CYS A 44 12.55 -3.27 3.26
CA CYS A 44 12.29 -4.69 3.42
C CYS A 44 12.61 -5.23 4.82
N LEU A 45 11.78 -6.16 5.30
CA LEU A 45 12.06 -6.99 6.46
C LEU A 45 12.50 -8.39 6.01
N LYS A 46 13.72 -8.79 6.40
CA LYS A 46 14.10 -10.21 6.34
C LYS A 46 13.30 -10.97 7.39
N GLN A 47 12.60 -12.01 6.95
CA GLN A 47 11.62 -12.71 7.78
C GLN A 47 11.44 -14.16 7.32
N GLY A 48 10.57 -14.91 8.00
CA GLY A 48 10.28 -16.29 7.62
C GLY A 48 9.64 -16.41 6.24
N LYS A 49 9.80 -17.57 5.59
CA LYS A 49 9.24 -17.87 4.25
C LYS A 49 7.72 -17.73 4.13
N GLY A 50 7.02 -17.57 5.25
CA GLY A 50 5.57 -17.42 5.32
C GLY A 50 5.07 -15.99 5.09
N ASP A 51 5.97 -15.01 4.99
CA ASP A 51 5.59 -13.59 5.01
C ASP A 51 6.22 -12.80 3.83
N TRP A 52 5.46 -11.85 3.32
CA TRP A 52 5.85 -10.78 2.40
C TRP A 52 6.07 -9.47 3.16
N THR A 53 6.82 -8.54 2.59
CA THR A 53 6.87 -7.15 3.05
C THR A 53 6.13 -6.27 2.06
N PHE A 54 5.19 -5.45 2.54
CA PHE A 54 4.61 -4.34 1.79
C PHE A 54 5.20 -3.05 2.31
N SER A 55 5.75 -2.22 1.44
CA SER A 55 6.38 -0.96 1.84
C SER A 55 5.93 0.22 0.99
N MET A 56 6.18 1.40 1.54
CA MET A 56 5.97 2.69 0.91
C MET A 56 7.21 3.53 1.15
N GLU A 57 7.71 4.13 0.08
CA GLU A 57 8.72 5.18 0.16
C GLU A 57 8.07 6.53 -0.12
N LEU A 58 8.42 7.53 0.67
CA LEU A 58 8.02 8.92 0.50
C LEU A 58 9.26 9.81 0.40
N SER A 59 9.16 10.83 -0.43
CA SER A 59 10.11 11.93 -0.48
C SER A 59 9.38 13.26 -0.59
N ALA A 60 9.97 14.32 -0.04
CA ALA A 60 9.48 15.69 -0.22
C ALA A 60 9.76 16.24 -1.63
N VAL A 61 10.59 15.56 -2.43
CA VAL A 61 10.88 15.91 -3.82
C VAL A 61 10.63 14.69 -4.72
N ASN A 62 10.22 14.91 -5.98
CA ASN A 62 10.06 13.80 -6.92
C ASN A 62 11.38 13.04 -7.07
N PHE A 63 11.28 11.72 -7.26
CA PHE A 63 12.41 10.86 -7.55
C PHE A 63 12.74 10.90 -9.05
N PRO A 64 13.73 11.63 -9.57
CA PRO A 64 14.43 11.11 -10.75
C PRO A 64 15.42 10.08 -10.23
N SER A 65 14.96 8.84 -10.01
CA SER A 65 15.89 7.73 -9.82
C SER A 65 16.32 7.24 -11.20
N PHE A 66 17.49 7.69 -11.65
CA PHE A 66 18.22 7.08 -12.77
C PHE A 66 18.95 5.81 -12.36
N ASP A 67 18.89 5.48 -11.07
CA ASP A 67 19.38 4.21 -10.54
C ASP A 67 18.40 3.11 -10.95
N ALA A 68 18.84 2.23 -11.85
CA ALA A 68 18.07 1.09 -12.34
C ALA A 68 17.88 0.00 -11.27
N ASP A 69 18.64 0.07 -10.17
CA ASP A 69 18.54 -0.85 -9.04
C ASP A 69 17.49 -0.39 -8.01
N ASN A 70 17.02 0.86 -8.12
CA ASN A 70 15.93 1.36 -7.28
C ASN A 70 14.58 0.70 -7.66
N PRO A 71 13.79 0.20 -6.69
CA PRO A 71 12.47 -0.39 -6.95
C PRO A 71 11.47 0.58 -7.61
N PHE A 72 11.67 1.88 -7.44
CA PHE A 72 10.87 2.98 -7.96
C PHE A 72 11.52 3.69 -9.16
N ALA A 73 12.52 3.07 -9.78
CA ALA A 73 13.17 3.60 -10.99
C ALA A 73 12.12 3.93 -12.07
N GLY A 74 12.21 5.14 -12.63
CA GLY A 74 11.27 5.63 -13.66
C GLY A 74 9.93 6.17 -13.13
N PHE A 75 9.72 6.20 -11.81
CA PHE A 75 8.56 6.89 -11.24
C PHE A 75 8.78 8.39 -11.35
N VAL A 76 7.73 9.15 -11.67
CA VAL A 76 7.80 10.62 -11.75
C VAL A 76 7.25 11.26 -10.46
N SER A 77 6.83 10.44 -9.52
CA SER A 77 6.22 10.82 -8.25
C SER A 77 7.24 10.91 -7.13
N SER A 78 6.79 11.41 -5.98
CA SER A 78 7.53 11.47 -4.74
C SER A 78 7.11 10.36 -3.75
N SER A 79 6.34 9.37 -4.24
CA SER A 79 5.82 8.28 -3.43
C SER A 79 5.69 7.00 -4.25
N GLY A 80 6.04 5.85 -3.70
CA GLY A 80 5.86 4.56 -4.35
C GLY A 80 5.57 3.44 -3.37
N PHE A 81 4.84 2.42 -3.80
CA PHE A 81 4.66 1.19 -3.03
C PHE A 81 5.47 0.04 -3.62
N ALA A 82 5.98 -0.85 -2.78
CA ALA A 82 6.69 -2.06 -3.22
C ALA A 82 6.28 -3.29 -2.42
N ILE A 83 6.39 -4.47 -3.04
CA ILE A 83 6.20 -5.77 -2.38
C ILE A 83 7.48 -6.60 -2.53
N TYR A 84 7.99 -7.13 -1.42
CA TYR A 84 9.19 -7.98 -1.36
C TYR A 84 8.90 -9.34 -0.75
N ASP A 85 9.56 -10.40 -1.23
CA ASP A 85 9.54 -11.70 -0.53
C ASP A 85 10.36 -11.70 0.77
N HIS A 86 10.32 -12.82 1.47
CA HIS A 86 11.08 -13.08 2.69
C HIS A 86 12.61 -12.91 2.55
N ASP A 87 13.16 -13.05 1.33
CA ASP A 87 14.56 -12.85 1.01
C ASP A 87 14.84 -11.38 0.60
N CYS A 88 13.88 -10.47 0.76
CA CYS A 88 13.95 -9.10 0.27
C CYS A 88 14.11 -8.95 -1.25
N LYS A 89 13.57 -9.89 -2.03
CA LYS A 89 13.53 -9.76 -3.48
C LYS A 89 12.26 -9.04 -3.93
N LEU A 90 12.42 -7.99 -4.74
CA LEU A 90 11.29 -7.21 -5.27
C LEU A 90 10.37 -8.08 -6.13
N LYS A 91 9.06 -8.05 -5.88
CA LYS A 91 8.03 -8.71 -6.73
C LYS A 91 7.13 -7.74 -7.46
N GLY A 92 6.99 -6.53 -6.95
CA GLY A 92 6.27 -5.49 -7.66
C GLY A 92 6.51 -4.12 -7.06
N SER A 93 6.42 -3.12 -7.92
CA SER A 93 6.43 -1.71 -7.55
C SER A 93 5.26 -0.99 -8.20
N TYR A 94 4.68 -0.02 -7.50
CA TYR A 94 3.41 0.60 -7.86
C TYR A 94 3.48 2.10 -7.65
N ASP A 95 3.14 2.85 -8.70
CA ASP A 95 3.10 4.30 -8.68
C ASP A 95 1.66 4.80 -8.43
N PRO A 96 1.33 5.26 -7.21
CA PRO A 96 -0.02 5.74 -6.91
C PRO A 96 -0.37 7.03 -7.67
N SER A 97 0.59 7.78 -8.23
CA SER A 97 0.28 9.03 -8.93
C SER A 97 -0.32 8.82 -10.33
N GLN A 98 -0.15 7.63 -10.93
CA GLN A 98 -0.74 7.30 -12.25
C GLN A 98 -2.20 6.86 -12.16
N SER A 99 -2.68 6.55 -10.96
CA SER A 99 -4.11 6.31 -10.72
C SER A 99 -4.81 7.68 -10.82
N ASN A 100 -5.24 8.04 -12.02
CA ASN A 100 -5.91 9.31 -12.35
C ASN A 100 -7.12 9.56 -11.42
N SER A 101 -6.89 10.27 -10.31
CA SER A 101 -7.89 10.91 -9.43
C SER A 101 -8.83 9.99 -8.64
N CYS A 102 -8.75 8.67 -8.77
CA CYS A 102 -9.75 7.79 -8.16
C CYS A 102 -9.54 7.61 -6.63
N GLY A 103 -8.33 7.84 -6.12
CA GLY A 103 -8.02 7.88 -4.69
C GLY A 103 -7.95 6.53 -3.98
N VAL A 104 -8.26 6.51 -2.68
CA VAL A 104 -8.27 5.29 -1.87
C VAL A 104 -9.67 4.65 -1.97
N PRO A 105 -9.79 3.31 -2.12
CA PRO A 105 -8.71 2.33 -1.97
C PRO A 105 -7.89 2.08 -3.23
N TYR A 106 -6.56 2.01 -3.07
CA TYR A 106 -5.68 1.48 -4.10
C TYR A 106 -5.71 -0.05 -4.07
N VAL A 107 -5.90 -0.67 -5.24
CA VAL A 107 -6.09 -2.11 -5.39
C VAL A 107 -4.93 -2.70 -6.17
N ILE A 108 -4.22 -3.64 -5.56
CA ILE A 108 -3.12 -4.37 -6.18
C ILE A 108 -3.56 -5.83 -6.34
N LYS A 109 -3.54 -6.30 -7.59
CA LYS A 109 -3.89 -7.67 -7.98
C LYS A 109 -2.73 -8.28 -8.72
N GLU A 110 -2.10 -9.28 -8.10
CA GLU A 110 -0.89 -9.90 -8.64
C GLU A 110 -1.03 -11.40 -8.69
N LYS A 111 -0.36 -12.03 -9.67
CA LYS A 111 -0.35 -13.49 -9.79
C LYS A 111 0.39 -14.19 -8.65
N PHE A 112 1.36 -13.50 -8.03
CA PHE A 112 2.13 -14.03 -6.90
C PHE A 112 1.42 -13.85 -5.56
N LEU A 113 0.41 -12.97 -5.49
CA LEU A 113 -0.43 -12.81 -4.30
C LEU A 113 -1.59 -13.81 -4.34
N LYS A 114 -1.90 -14.42 -3.19
CA LYS A 114 -3.05 -15.33 -3.06
C LYS A 114 -4.37 -14.59 -2.93
N LYS A 115 -4.33 -13.33 -2.50
CA LYS A 115 -5.48 -12.45 -2.27
C LYS A 115 -5.21 -11.08 -2.89
N THR A 116 -6.26 -10.28 -3.05
CA THR A 116 -6.12 -8.87 -3.44
C THR A 116 -5.57 -8.08 -2.26
N LEU A 117 -4.56 -7.24 -2.50
CA LEU A 117 -4.10 -6.25 -1.53
C LEU A 117 -4.82 -4.94 -1.78
N LYS A 118 -5.41 -4.33 -0.74
CA LYS A 118 -6.13 -3.06 -0.85
C LYS A 118 -5.58 -2.05 0.14
N VAL A 119 -4.92 -1.00 -0.32
CA VAL A 119 -4.53 0.13 0.53
C VAL A 119 -5.79 0.92 0.85
N THR A 120 -6.21 0.95 2.11
CA THR A 120 -7.48 1.52 2.59
C THR A 120 -7.31 2.90 3.22
N SER A 121 -6.08 3.34 3.48
CA SER A 121 -5.76 4.69 3.92
C SER A 121 -4.27 4.95 3.69
N VAL A 122 -3.91 6.17 3.35
CA VAL A 122 -2.50 6.56 3.14
C VAL A 122 -2.33 8.07 3.36
N ASN A 123 -1.18 8.44 3.90
CA ASN A 123 -0.65 9.80 3.88
C ASN A 123 0.72 9.79 3.22
N PHE A 124 0.85 10.58 2.16
CA PHE A 124 2.07 10.69 1.36
C PHE A 124 3.00 11.82 1.83
N ASP A 125 2.67 12.53 2.91
CA ASP A 125 3.56 13.52 3.53
C ASP A 125 4.76 12.82 4.19
N ALA A 126 5.97 13.15 3.75
CA ALA A 126 7.21 12.56 4.26
C ALA A 126 7.46 12.83 5.76
N ALA A 127 6.84 13.85 6.37
CA ALA A 127 6.95 14.15 7.81
C ALA A 127 5.84 13.50 8.66
N SER A 128 4.89 12.80 8.03
CA SER A 128 3.79 12.14 8.74
C SER A 128 3.25 10.92 7.99
N GLY A 129 4.16 10.25 7.27
CA GLY A 129 3.85 9.16 6.37
C GLY A 129 3.15 8.01 7.09
N PHE A 130 2.10 7.48 6.49
CA PHE A 130 1.46 6.27 6.99
C PHE A 130 0.70 5.55 5.86
N PHE A 131 0.45 4.27 6.03
CA PHE A 131 -0.59 3.57 5.28
C PHE A 131 -1.36 2.55 6.12
N SER A 132 -2.49 2.10 5.61
CA SER A 132 -3.20 0.91 6.08
C SER A 132 -3.67 0.12 4.88
N PHE A 133 -3.66 -1.21 4.98
CA PHE A 133 -4.11 -2.07 3.90
C PHE A 133 -4.84 -3.31 4.42
N GLU A 134 -5.67 -3.87 3.56
CA GLU A 134 -6.33 -5.16 3.76
C GLU A 134 -5.67 -6.20 2.86
N TYR A 135 -5.43 -7.38 3.41
CA TYR A 135 -4.97 -8.54 2.66
C TYR A 135 -5.52 -9.81 3.30
N GLY A 136 -6.32 -10.55 2.53
CA GLY A 136 -6.98 -11.76 3.02
C GLY A 136 -8.01 -11.46 4.11
N ASP A 137 -7.81 -12.00 5.31
CA ASP A 137 -8.72 -11.86 6.46
C ASP A 137 -8.33 -10.77 7.47
N ALA A 138 -7.28 -9.99 7.17
CA ALA A 138 -6.72 -9.04 8.11
C ALA A 138 -6.50 -7.64 7.52
N LYS A 139 -6.49 -6.67 8.44
CA LYS A 139 -6.12 -5.28 8.20
C LYS A 139 -4.81 -4.97 8.90
N TYR A 140 -3.89 -4.35 8.17
CA TYR A 140 -2.56 -3.97 8.58
C TYR A 140 -2.46 -2.45 8.61
N THR A 141 -1.88 -1.89 9.66
CA THR A 141 -1.84 -0.45 9.91
C THR A 141 -0.53 -0.11 10.60
N ILE A 142 0.16 0.94 10.14
CA ILE A 142 1.37 1.48 10.78
C ILE A 142 1.17 1.68 12.29
N ASN A 143 2.21 1.37 13.07
CA ASN A 143 2.23 1.32 14.54
C ASN A 143 1.33 0.22 15.16
N LYS A 144 0.82 -0.69 14.33
CA LYS A 144 0.15 -1.93 14.72
C LYS A 144 0.70 -3.06 13.85
N ASN A 145 0.53 -4.31 14.28
CA ASN A 145 0.83 -5.49 13.45
C ASN A 145 2.26 -5.51 12.85
N HIS A 146 3.27 -5.03 13.60
CA HIS A 146 4.67 -4.93 13.14
C HIS A 146 4.88 -4.08 11.88
N CYS A 147 3.95 -3.18 11.61
CA CYS A 147 4.12 -2.17 10.58
C CYS A 147 4.80 -0.93 11.20
N ASP A 148 5.87 -0.44 10.58
CA ASP A 148 6.68 0.69 11.08
C ASP A 148 6.86 1.75 9.99
N CYS A 149 6.99 3.01 10.39
CA CYS A 149 7.39 4.12 9.54
C CYS A 149 8.55 4.86 10.18
N VAL A 150 9.64 4.99 9.44
CA VAL A 150 10.79 5.78 9.88
C VAL A 150 11.01 6.98 8.98
N GLU A 151 11.30 8.11 9.59
CA GLU A 151 11.82 9.28 8.90
C GLU A 151 13.35 9.17 8.81
N LYS A 152 13.88 9.35 7.61
CA LYS A 152 15.32 9.34 7.34
C LYS A 152 15.67 10.56 6.50
N PRO A 153 16.07 11.67 7.13
CA PRO A 153 16.54 12.82 6.38
C PRO A 153 17.78 12.45 5.56
N ASP A 154 17.76 12.79 4.28
CA ASP A 154 18.85 12.58 3.33
C ASP A 154 19.32 13.96 2.83
N GLY A 155 20.23 14.55 3.60
CA GLY A 155 20.63 15.95 3.44
C GLY A 155 19.46 16.92 3.70
N LEU A 156 19.07 17.69 2.68
CA LEU A 156 17.93 18.61 2.74
C LEU A 156 16.60 17.95 2.34
N ARG A 157 16.60 16.64 1.99
CA ARG A 157 15.41 15.92 1.55
C ARG A 157 14.82 15.16 2.72
N ALA A 158 13.58 15.49 3.08
CA ALA A 158 12.81 14.63 3.95
C ALA A 158 12.40 13.37 3.17
N ARG A 159 12.76 12.19 3.69
CA ARG A 159 12.29 10.89 3.21
C ARG A 159 11.68 10.14 4.38
N ALA A 160 10.65 9.36 4.07
CA ALA A 160 10.07 8.42 5.01
C ALA A 160 9.89 7.05 4.36
N PHE A 161 10.07 6.03 5.17
CA PHE A 161 10.00 4.64 4.75
C PHE A 161 9.03 3.93 5.67
N CYS A 162 7.94 3.45 5.11
CA CYS A 162 6.92 2.71 5.83
C CYS A 162 6.93 1.27 5.34
N LYS A 163 6.85 0.29 6.23
CA LYS A 163 6.86 -1.13 5.87
C LYS A 163 5.97 -1.94 6.79
N CYS A 164 5.46 -3.04 6.29
CA CYS A 164 4.71 -4.01 7.07
C CYS A 164 4.89 -5.43 6.55
N ALA A 165 5.13 -6.36 7.48
CA ALA A 165 5.09 -7.78 7.19
C ALA A 165 3.63 -8.28 7.07
N PHE A 166 3.37 -9.17 6.12
CA PHE A 166 2.05 -9.80 5.96
C PHE A 166 2.17 -11.21 5.38
N PRO A 167 1.26 -12.14 5.72
CA PRO A 167 1.27 -13.50 5.22
C PRO A 167 1.26 -13.65 3.72
N VAL A 168 1.93 -14.69 3.24
CA VAL A 168 1.76 -15.19 1.86
C VAL A 168 0.37 -15.75 1.62
N ASP A 169 -0.19 -16.50 2.58
CA ASP A 169 -1.47 -17.22 2.44
C ASP A 169 -2.71 -16.33 2.62
N GLY A 170 -2.56 -15.14 3.18
CA GLY A 170 -3.63 -14.20 3.50
C GLY A 170 -4.47 -14.59 4.71
N HIS A 171 -3.97 -15.44 5.60
CA HIS A 171 -4.61 -15.72 6.88
C HIS A 171 -3.73 -15.17 8.01
N PHE A 172 -4.22 -14.24 8.83
CA PHE A 172 -3.51 -13.73 10.01
C PHE A 172 -3.87 -14.53 11.27
N ASP A 173 -2.88 -15.21 11.86
CA ASP A 173 -3.07 -16.04 13.06
C ASP A 173 -2.87 -15.29 14.39
N GLY A 174 -2.61 -13.98 14.33
CA GLY A 174 -2.29 -13.15 15.51
C GLY A 174 -0.99 -13.51 16.23
N LYS A 175 -0.22 -14.47 15.71
CA LYS A 175 0.92 -15.11 16.36
C LYS A 175 2.16 -15.22 15.49
N ARG A 176 2.15 -14.79 14.23
CA ARG A 176 3.35 -14.74 13.36
C ARG A 176 4.46 -13.88 13.97
N ARG A 177 5.16 -14.54 14.88
CA ARG A 177 6.42 -14.24 15.53
C ARG A 177 7.46 -14.97 14.70
N GLY A 178 8.33 -14.20 14.09
CA GLY A 178 9.48 -14.71 13.36
C GLY A 178 10.49 -13.62 12.99
N ILE A 179 10.40 -12.45 13.64
CA ILE A 179 11.45 -11.43 13.58
C ILE A 179 12.12 -11.51 14.94
N GLU A 180 13.15 -12.36 15.03
CA GLU A 180 14.15 -12.26 16.08
C GLU A 180 14.85 -10.92 15.82
N PHE A 181 14.49 -9.90 16.60
CA PHE A 181 15.28 -8.69 16.67
C PHE A 181 16.54 -9.09 17.44
N GLU A 182 17.65 -9.31 16.75
CA GLU A 182 18.95 -9.20 17.43
C GLU A 182 19.03 -7.79 18.00
N ALA A 183 19.10 -7.72 19.33
CA ALA A 183 19.21 -6.50 20.11
C ALA A 183 20.63 -5.90 20.02
#